data_AF-A0A6P6VU36-F1
#
_entry.id   AF-A0A6P6VU36-F1
#
_cell.length_a   1.000
_cell.length_b   1.000
_cell.length_c   1.000
_cell.angle_alpha   90.00
_cell.angle_beta   90.00
_cell.angle_gamma   90.00
#
_symmetry.space_group_name_H-M   'P 1'
#
loop_
_entity.id
_entity.type
_entity.pdbx_description
1 polymer ?
#
loop_
_entity_poly.entity_id
_entity_poly.type
_entity_poly.pdbx_seq_one_letter_code
_entity_poly.pdbx_strand_id
1 'polypeptide(L)'
;MALRVAALFLLLSTPAVYAVQHVVGGPGGSWSTAGGYNTWAAGETFNVGDTLLFNYDTSHGVIEVSKGDYDNCNTGNALQSYTGGKTTVTLSNPGSMYFICPTLGHCGQGMQLVVNVQGSSSPPSSSTPTTPSTPSGSTTPSTSPTSSPSAKSSPSGSNGAVSGLDSLNHLMLGLSLVLAALFVRV
;
A
#
# COMPACT_ATOMS: atom_id res chain seq x y z
N MET A 1 -23.95 -17.15 -30.38
CA MET A 1 -23.85 -15.69 -30.18
C MET A 1 -23.65 -15.34 -28.70
N ALA A 2 -24.48 -15.87 -27.79
CA ALA A 2 -24.37 -15.64 -26.33
C ALA A 2 -22.99 -15.95 -25.72
N LEU A 3 -22.32 -17.04 -26.14
CA LEU A 3 -21.00 -17.42 -25.61
C LEU A 3 -19.89 -16.43 -25.99
N ARG A 4 -20.00 -15.76 -27.14
CA ARG A 4 -19.03 -14.73 -27.58
C ARG A 4 -19.26 -13.39 -26.89
N VAL A 5 -20.52 -13.08 -26.58
CA VAL A 5 -20.90 -11.89 -25.80
C VAL A 5 -20.45 -12.03 -24.34
N ALA A 6 -20.63 -13.20 -23.72
CA ALA A 6 -20.17 -13.48 -22.36
C ALA A 6 -18.64 -13.39 -22.21
N ALA A 7 -17.89 -13.87 -23.20
CA ALA A 7 -16.42 -13.75 -23.21
C ALA A 7 -15.95 -12.29 -23.29
N LEU A 8 -16.61 -11.46 -24.11
CA LEU A 8 -16.31 -10.02 -24.21
C LEU A 8 -16.60 -9.27 -22.89
N PHE A 9 -17.70 -9.59 -22.20
CA PHE A 9 -17.99 -9.00 -20.89
C PHE A 9 -16.98 -9.40 -19.81
N LEU A 10 -16.46 -10.64 -19.82
CA LEU A 10 -15.43 -11.09 -18.88
C LEU A 10 -14.08 -10.38 -19.07
N LEU A 11 -13.73 -10.00 -20.31
CA LEU A 11 -12.49 -9.26 -20.63
C LEU A 11 -12.51 -7.79 -20.17
N LEU A 12 -13.68 -7.19 -19.95
CA LEU A 12 -13.79 -5.81 -19.43
C LEU A 12 -13.75 -5.73 -17.89
N SER A 13 -13.80 -6.87 -17.21
CA SER A 13 -13.82 -6.96 -15.74
C SER A 13 -12.45 -7.16 -15.08
N THR A 14 -11.35 -7.05 -15.83
CA THR A 14 -10.02 -7.05 -15.22
C THR A 14 -9.73 -5.68 -14.59
N PRO A 15 -9.40 -5.60 -13.29
CA PRO A 15 -8.92 -4.35 -12.72
C PRO A 15 -7.60 -3.98 -13.40
N ALA A 16 -7.56 -2.80 -14.03
CA ALA A 16 -6.33 -2.26 -14.56
C ALA A 16 -5.44 -1.81 -13.38
N VAL A 17 -4.26 -2.42 -13.25
CA VAL A 17 -3.25 -2.01 -12.27
C VAL A 17 -2.35 -1.00 -12.96
N TYR A 18 -2.44 0.27 -12.57
CA TYR A 18 -1.55 1.32 -13.02
C TYR A 18 -0.52 1.62 -11.93
N ALA A 19 0.74 1.83 -12.33
CA ALA A 19 1.76 2.35 -11.44
C ALA A 19 1.42 3.80 -11.04
N VAL A 20 1.52 4.11 -9.76
CA VAL A 20 1.27 5.42 -9.17
C VAL A 20 2.58 6.19 -9.03
N GLN A 21 2.54 7.50 -9.25
CA GLN A 21 3.62 8.39 -8.88
C GLN A 21 3.26 9.16 -7.61
N HIS A 22 4.06 8.99 -6.56
CA HIS A 22 3.92 9.68 -5.30
C HIS A 22 4.87 10.88 -5.27
N VAL A 23 4.32 12.09 -5.20
CA VAL A 23 5.11 13.30 -4.98
C VAL A 23 5.50 13.35 -3.51
N VAL A 24 6.80 13.36 -3.22
CA VAL A 24 7.30 13.31 -1.83
C VAL A 24 6.86 14.55 -1.06
N GLY A 25 6.14 14.33 0.05
CA GLY A 25 5.49 15.39 0.84
C GLY A 25 4.08 15.75 0.38
N GLY A 26 3.50 15.02 -0.58
CA GLY A 26 2.14 15.20 -1.08
C GLY A 26 2.03 16.12 -2.30
N PRO A 27 0.80 16.46 -2.74
CA PRO A 27 0.58 17.34 -3.88
C PRO A 27 1.27 18.70 -3.70
N GLY A 28 2.15 19.06 -4.62
CA GLY A 28 2.95 20.29 -4.52
C GLY A 28 4.09 20.22 -3.48
N GLY A 29 4.38 19.03 -2.94
CA GLY A 29 5.43 18.79 -1.97
C GLY A 29 6.84 19.06 -2.52
N SER A 30 7.75 19.38 -1.59
CA SER A 30 9.15 19.64 -1.85
C SER A 30 10.03 18.91 -0.83
N TRP A 31 11.10 18.29 -1.31
CA TRP A 31 12.15 17.68 -0.53
C TRP A 31 13.10 18.78 -0.01
N SER A 32 13.01 19.06 1.28
CA SER A 32 13.60 20.20 1.98
C SER A 32 13.79 19.88 3.47
N THR A 33 14.42 20.81 4.21
CA THR A 33 14.63 20.68 5.65
C THR A 33 13.38 20.86 6.51
N ALA A 34 12.21 21.13 5.90
CA ALA A 34 10.93 21.15 6.62
C ALA A 34 10.52 19.77 7.16
N GLY A 35 11.04 18.69 6.57
CA GLY A 35 10.81 17.33 7.04
C GLY A 35 9.35 16.86 6.88
N GLY A 36 8.90 15.98 7.78
CA GLY A 36 7.53 15.45 7.78
C GLY A 36 7.27 14.31 6.78
N TYR A 37 8.31 13.83 6.09
CA TYR A 37 8.17 12.83 5.03
C TYR A 37 7.68 11.47 5.53
N ASN A 38 8.12 11.03 6.73
CA ASN A 38 7.63 9.78 7.30
C ASN A 38 6.14 9.87 7.70
N THR A 39 5.69 11.04 8.17
CA THR A 39 4.27 11.29 8.47
C THR A 39 3.43 11.26 7.20
N TRP A 40 3.92 11.89 6.13
CA TRP A 40 3.29 11.81 4.82
C TRP A 40 3.24 10.36 4.31
N ALA A 41 4.36 9.65 4.36
CA ALA A 41 4.47 8.28 3.88
C ALA A 41 3.55 7.30 4.63
N ALA A 42 3.25 7.56 5.91
CA ALA A 42 2.29 6.77 6.67
C ALA A 42 0.84 6.86 6.14
N GLY A 43 0.52 7.90 5.37
CA GLY A 43 -0.77 8.06 4.70
C GLY A 43 -0.82 7.51 3.27
N GLU A 44 0.29 6.97 2.77
CA GLU A 44 0.42 6.49 1.40
C GLU A 44 0.44 4.96 1.35
N THR A 45 0.09 4.39 0.20
CA THR A 45 0.30 2.97 -0.10
C THR A 45 1.24 2.84 -1.28
N PHE A 46 2.42 2.26 -1.03
CA PHE A 46 3.44 2.05 -2.04
C PHE A 46 3.43 0.61 -2.52
N ASN A 47 3.40 0.38 -3.83
CA ASN A 47 3.43 -0.92 -4.46
C ASN A 47 4.66 -1.06 -5.36
N VAL A 48 5.06 -2.30 -5.61
CA VAL A 48 6.06 -2.57 -6.65
C VAL A 48 5.58 -2.02 -7.99
N GLY A 49 6.42 -1.22 -8.64
CA GLY A 49 6.14 -0.52 -9.89
C GLY A 49 5.79 0.95 -9.73
N ASP A 50 5.40 1.39 -8.53
CA ASP A 50 5.15 2.80 -8.23
C ASP A 50 6.47 3.61 -8.27
N THR A 51 6.36 4.94 -8.27
CA THR A 51 7.51 5.84 -8.29
C THR A 51 7.41 6.92 -7.21
N LEU A 52 8.56 7.32 -6.67
CA LEU A 52 8.70 8.50 -5.82
C LEU A 52 9.26 9.65 -6.64
N LEU A 53 8.57 10.80 -6.66
CA LEU A 53 9.06 12.03 -7.26
C LEU A 53 9.58 12.97 -6.16
N PHE A 54 10.88 13.16 -6.12
CA PHE A 54 11.55 14.16 -5.31
C PHE A 54 11.77 15.44 -6.13
N ASN A 55 11.24 16.57 -5.64
CA ASN A 55 11.53 17.90 -6.17
C ASN A 55 12.31 18.68 -5.10
N TYR A 56 13.44 19.28 -5.44
CA TYR A 56 14.33 19.99 -4.52
C TYR A 56 15.21 21.00 -5.27
N ASP A 57 15.84 21.95 -4.57
CA ASP A 57 16.87 22.81 -5.19
C ASP A 57 18.27 22.17 -5.13
N THR A 58 19.26 22.80 -5.73
CA THR A 58 20.62 22.24 -5.84
C THR A 58 21.41 22.18 -4.53
N SER A 59 20.92 22.77 -3.44
CA SER A 59 21.51 22.63 -2.10
C SER A 59 21.16 21.29 -1.43
N HIS A 60 20.32 20.49 -2.08
CA HIS A 60 19.86 19.20 -1.61
C HIS A 60 20.24 18.08 -2.57
N GLY A 61 20.21 16.86 -2.05
CA GLY A 61 20.32 15.64 -2.82
C GLY A 61 19.41 14.57 -2.22
N VAL A 62 19.36 13.43 -2.90
CA VAL A 62 18.68 12.23 -2.41
C VAL A 62 19.68 11.09 -2.52
N ILE A 63 19.93 10.39 -1.42
CA ILE A 63 20.66 9.12 -1.45
C ILE A 63 19.79 8.03 -0.86
N GLU A 64 19.82 6.86 -1.50
CA GLU A 64 19.26 5.63 -0.91
C GLU A 64 20.33 5.00 -0.03
N VAL A 65 19.95 4.53 1.15
CA VAL A 65 20.88 4.01 2.17
C VAL A 65 20.33 2.75 2.84
N SER A 66 21.19 2.06 3.60
CA SER A 66 20.74 0.99 4.48
C SER A 66 19.91 1.54 5.66
N LYS A 67 19.16 0.67 6.35
CA LYS A 67 18.47 1.08 7.60
C LYS A 67 19.45 1.65 8.64
N GLY A 68 20.61 1.00 8.81
CA GLY A 68 21.60 1.45 9.79
C GLY A 68 22.15 2.84 9.45
N ASP A 69 22.40 3.10 8.18
CA ASP A 69 22.87 4.41 7.72
C ASP A 69 21.76 5.47 7.81
N TYR A 70 20.50 5.11 7.54
CA TYR A 70 19.34 5.96 7.77
C TYR A 70 19.22 6.39 9.23
N ASP A 71 19.21 5.42 10.15
CA ASP A 71 19.06 5.67 11.59
C ASP A 71 20.17 6.58 12.14
N ASN A 72 21.36 6.53 11.55
CA ASN A 72 22.54 7.32 11.96
C ASN A 72 22.80 8.55 11.08
N CYS A 73 21.95 8.83 10.08
CA CYS A 73 22.21 9.84 9.07
C CYS A 73 23.59 9.74 8.41
N ASN A 74 24.08 8.52 8.19
CA ASN A 74 25.36 8.27 7.56
C ASN A 74 25.24 8.36 6.03
N THR A 75 26.02 9.25 5.44
CA THR A 75 25.99 9.53 4.00
C THR A 75 27.12 8.85 3.23
N GLY A 76 28.05 8.19 3.93
CA GLY A 76 29.26 7.60 3.34
C GLY A 76 29.03 6.30 2.57
N ASN A 77 27.89 5.63 2.78
CA ASN A 77 27.58 4.31 2.23
C ASN A 77 26.32 4.34 1.34
N ALA A 78 26.22 5.33 0.46
CA ALA A 78 25.07 5.46 -0.42
C ALA A 78 24.93 4.24 -1.36
N LEU A 79 23.73 3.64 -1.37
CA LEU A 79 23.36 2.58 -2.31
C LEU A 79 23.09 3.16 -3.69
N GLN A 80 22.41 4.31 -3.74
CA GLN A 80 22.17 5.12 -4.93
C GLN A 80 22.28 6.60 -4.57
N SER A 81 22.62 7.44 -5.55
CA SER A 81 22.77 8.88 -5.34
C SER A 81 22.18 9.69 -6.49
N TYR A 82 21.45 10.74 -6.13
CA TYR A 82 20.74 11.60 -7.07
C TYR A 82 20.96 13.07 -6.70
N THR A 83 21.16 13.89 -7.74
CA THR A 83 21.35 15.34 -7.66
C THR A 83 20.63 16.02 -8.84
N GLY A 84 20.59 17.35 -8.85
CA GLY A 84 20.03 18.12 -9.97
C GLY A 84 18.59 18.63 -9.78
N GLY A 85 18.03 18.47 -8.58
CA GLY A 85 16.80 19.15 -8.15
C GLY A 85 15.48 18.49 -8.55
N LYS A 86 15.50 17.47 -9.40
CA LYS A 86 14.33 16.63 -9.67
C LYS A 86 14.77 15.21 -9.91
N THR A 87 14.17 14.27 -9.17
CA THR A 87 14.53 12.86 -9.25
C THR A 87 13.29 12.00 -9.13
N THR A 88 13.15 11.04 -10.04
CA THR A 88 12.14 9.98 -9.94
C THR A 88 12.84 8.66 -9.61
N VAL A 89 12.41 8.02 -8.52
CA VAL A 89 12.91 6.71 -8.08
C VAL A 89 11.81 5.67 -8.25
N THR A 90 12.10 4.56 -8.91
CA THR A 90 11.15 3.45 -9.09
C THR A 90 11.22 2.47 -7.93
N LEU A 91 10.07 2.11 -7.38
CA LEU A 91 9.91 1.13 -6.30
C LEU A 91 9.89 -0.28 -6.91
N SER A 92 11.07 -0.84 -7.15
CA SER A 92 11.22 -2.09 -7.94
C SER A 92 11.03 -3.37 -7.12
N ASN A 93 11.19 -3.29 -5.80
CA ASN A 93 11.20 -4.46 -4.92
C ASN A 93 10.34 -4.21 -3.68
N PRO A 94 9.67 -5.26 -3.16
CA PRO A 94 8.95 -5.16 -1.90
C PRO A 94 9.92 -4.98 -0.73
N GLY A 95 9.43 -4.34 0.33
CA GLY A 95 10.18 -4.09 1.55
C GLY A 95 10.45 -2.61 1.80
N SER A 96 11.22 -2.32 2.84
CA SER A 96 11.52 -0.95 3.24
C SER A 96 12.67 -0.38 2.41
N MET A 97 12.48 0.84 1.90
CA MET A 97 13.52 1.65 1.25
C MET A 97 13.74 2.92 2.07
N TYR A 98 15.00 3.34 2.19
CA TYR A 98 15.41 4.43 3.06
C TYR A 98 16.15 5.50 2.27
N PHE A 99 15.69 6.74 2.40
CA PHE A 99 16.23 7.89 1.68
C PHE A 99 16.61 9.00 2.64
N ILE A 100 17.76 9.61 2.44
CA ILE A 100 18.22 10.77 3.22
C ILE A 100 18.81 11.84 2.31
N CYS A 101 18.83 13.08 2.78
CA CYS A 101 19.59 14.15 2.13
C CYS A 101 21.06 14.09 2.59
N PRO A 102 22.04 14.03 1.68
CA PRO A 102 23.45 13.91 2.03
C PRO A 102 24.09 15.21 2.55
N THR A 103 23.42 16.36 2.34
CA THR A 103 23.90 17.66 2.82
C THR A 103 24.01 17.67 4.35
N LEU A 104 25.16 18.13 4.86
CA LEU A 104 25.50 18.08 6.27
C LEU A 104 24.39 18.70 7.15
N GLY A 105 23.95 17.95 8.16
CA GLY A 105 22.90 18.37 9.09
C GLY A 105 21.46 18.17 8.59
N HIS A 106 21.20 18.07 7.28
CA HIS A 106 19.83 18.03 6.76
C HIS A 106 19.06 16.77 7.18
N CYS A 107 19.69 15.59 7.11
CA CYS A 107 19.07 14.34 7.56
C CYS A 107 18.66 14.40 9.04
N GLY A 108 19.57 14.89 9.91
CA GLY A 108 19.30 15.01 11.35
C GLY A 108 18.19 16.00 11.68
N GLN A 109 17.94 16.98 10.80
CA GLN A 109 16.83 17.93 10.90
C GLN A 109 15.49 17.35 10.37
N GLY A 110 15.46 16.07 9.97
CA GLY A 110 14.25 15.39 9.51
C GLY A 110 14.11 15.27 7.99
N MET A 111 15.15 15.61 7.22
CA MET A 111 15.18 15.43 5.77
C MET A 111 15.55 13.98 5.40
N GLN A 112 14.66 13.08 5.80
CA GLN A 112 14.77 11.63 5.67
C GLN A 112 13.39 11.02 5.45
N LEU A 113 13.32 9.94 4.67
CA LEU A 113 12.09 9.24 4.31
C LEU A 113 12.32 7.72 4.36
N VAL A 114 11.42 7.02 5.03
CA VAL A 114 11.25 5.56 4.87
C VAL A 114 9.93 5.28 4.16
N VAL A 115 9.97 4.42 3.15
CA VAL A 115 8.77 3.88 2.50
C VAL A 115 8.73 2.37 2.66
N ASN A 116 7.54 1.79 2.78
CA ASN A 116 7.36 0.34 2.85
C ASN A 116 6.58 -0.13 1.61
N VAL A 117 7.30 -0.73 0.67
CA VAL A 117 6.75 -1.17 -0.62
C VAL A 117 6.08 -2.52 -0.46
N GLN A 118 4.81 -2.60 -0.82
CA GLN A 118 4.06 -3.85 -0.84
C GLN A 118 4.42 -4.67 -2.07
N GLY A 119 4.53 -5.99 -1.88
CA GLY A 119 4.69 -6.92 -3.00
C GLY A 119 3.45 -6.92 -3.89
N SER A 120 3.63 -7.29 -5.15
CA SER A 120 2.51 -7.49 -6.06
C SER A 120 1.58 -8.57 -5.50
N SER A 121 0.39 -8.16 -5.06
CA SER A 121 -0.68 -9.08 -4.71
C SER A 121 -1.09 -9.81 -6.00
N SER A 122 -0.56 -11.02 -6.21
CA SER A 122 -1.19 -11.93 -7.14
C SER A 122 -2.63 -12.16 -6.66
N PRO A 123 -3.64 -12.28 -7.54
CA PRO A 123 -4.98 -12.67 -7.15
C PRO A 123 -4.89 -13.91 -6.26
N PRO A 124 -5.69 -14.04 -5.18
CA PRO A 124 -5.70 -15.26 -4.40
C PRO A 124 -6.00 -16.42 -5.34
N SER A 125 -5.01 -17.27 -5.60
CA SER A 125 -5.24 -18.55 -6.23
C SER A 125 -6.27 -19.25 -5.38
N SER A 126 -7.46 -19.49 -5.94
CA SER A 126 -8.50 -20.27 -5.31
C SER A 126 -7.92 -21.63 -4.95
N SER A 127 -7.56 -21.83 -3.68
CA SER A 127 -7.17 -23.12 -3.17
C SER A 127 -8.40 -24.01 -3.18
N THR A 128 -8.43 -24.96 -4.12
CA THR A 128 -9.42 -26.02 -4.15
C THR A 128 -9.41 -26.75 -2.80
N PRO A 129 -10.55 -26.96 -2.13
CA PRO A 129 -10.57 -27.67 -0.85
C PRO A 129 -10.14 -29.13 -1.06
N THR A 130 -9.02 -29.51 -0.43
CA THR A 130 -8.56 -30.90 -0.39
C THR A 130 -9.46 -31.71 0.55
N THR A 131 -10.09 -32.75 0.01
CA THR A 131 -10.93 -33.70 0.74
C THR A 131 -10.16 -34.39 1.89
N PRO A 132 -10.75 -34.58 3.09
CA PRO A 132 -10.08 -35.30 4.18
C PRO A 132 -10.13 -36.82 3.95
N SER A 133 -8.97 -37.48 4.01
CA SER A 133 -8.87 -38.94 4.04
C SER A 133 -8.72 -39.42 5.48
N THR A 134 -9.73 -40.09 6.04
CA THR A 134 -9.61 -40.95 7.24
C THR A 134 -9.08 -42.34 6.85
N PRO A 135 -8.28 -43.01 7.71
CA PRO A 135 -8.89 -44.04 8.56
C PRO A 135 -8.28 -44.21 9.99
N SER A 136 -9.21 -44.40 10.95
CA SER A 136 -9.27 -45.36 12.08
C SER A 136 -8.01 -45.90 12.81
N GLY A 137 -7.95 -45.69 14.14
CA GLY A 137 -8.01 -46.80 15.11
C GLY A 137 -6.89 -46.99 16.16
N SER A 138 -7.29 -46.89 17.46
CA SER A 138 -6.72 -47.51 18.69
C SER A 138 -5.39 -46.98 19.28
N THR A 139 -5.14 -46.78 20.59
CA THR A 139 -5.84 -46.97 21.89
C THR A 139 -4.98 -46.35 23.03
N THR A 140 -5.56 -45.44 23.86
CA THR A 140 -5.47 -45.18 25.35
C THR A 140 -4.20 -45.46 26.21
N PRO A 141 -4.08 -45.02 27.51
CA PRO A 141 -4.65 -43.86 28.28
C PRO A 141 -3.63 -43.16 29.26
N SER A 142 -4.15 -42.27 30.13
CA SER A 142 -3.60 -41.69 31.41
C SER A 142 -2.75 -40.41 31.31
N THR A 143 -2.92 -39.34 32.13
CA THR A 143 -3.71 -39.04 33.35
C THR A 143 -3.73 -37.51 33.57
N SER A 144 -4.85 -36.97 34.10
CA SER A 144 -5.03 -35.57 34.62
C SER A 144 -4.42 -35.42 36.04
N PRO A 145 -4.28 -34.22 36.70
CA PRO A 145 -5.34 -33.23 37.06
C PRO A 145 -4.95 -31.73 36.82
N THR A 146 -5.86 -30.83 36.41
CA THR A 146 -6.73 -29.91 37.20
C THR A 146 -6.03 -28.91 38.14
N SER A 147 -6.17 -27.61 37.84
CA SER A 147 -6.60 -26.55 38.79
C SER A 147 -6.90 -25.21 38.09
N SER A 148 -8.19 -24.86 38.02
CA SER A 148 -8.77 -23.49 37.96
C SER A 148 -8.96 -22.98 39.42
N PRO A 149 -9.45 -21.76 39.80
CA PRO A 149 -10.03 -20.65 39.02
C PRO A 149 -9.62 -19.21 39.50
N SER A 150 -10.02 -18.17 38.75
CA SER A 150 -10.79 -17.04 39.32
C SER A 150 -11.19 -16.01 38.26
N ALA A 151 -12.44 -15.56 38.38
CA ALA A 151 -13.14 -14.60 37.54
C ALA A 151 -13.41 -13.29 38.31
N LYS A 152 -14.08 -12.35 37.62
CA LYS A 152 -14.80 -11.12 38.08
C LYS A 152 -13.91 -9.86 38.26
N SER A 153 -14.26 -8.66 37.81
CA SER A 153 -15.52 -8.10 37.26
C SER A 153 -15.24 -6.78 36.49
N SER A 154 -16.07 -6.47 35.49
CA SER A 154 -16.26 -5.14 34.87
C SER A 154 -17.16 -4.24 35.77
N PRO A 155 -17.34 -2.91 35.54
CA PRO A 155 -18.34 -2.41 34.55
C PRO A 155 -17.93 -1.10 33.81
N SER A 156 -18.31 -0.92 32.53
CA SER A 156 -19.49 -0.22 31.98
C SER A 156 -19.42 1.31 31.87
N GLY A 157 -19.70 1.81 30.67
CA GLY A 157 -19.83 3.22 30.32
C GLY A 157 -20.26 3.39 28.87
N SER A 158 -21.50 3.01 28.56
CA SER A 158 -22.17 3.16 27.27
C SER A 158 -22.95 4.48 27.18
N ASN A 159 -22.97 5.11 25.99
CA ASN A 159 -24.18 5.57 25.26
C ASN A 159 -23.93 6.83 24.42
N GLY A 160 -24.36 6.78 23.15
CA GLY A 160 -24.50 7.95 22.29
C GLY A 160 -24.73 7.59 20.82
N ALA A 161 -25.92 7.09 20.51
CA ALA A 161 -26.40 6.91 19.13
C ALA A 161 -27.33 8.06 18.74
N VAL A 162 -27.18 8.58 17.52
CA VAL A 162 -28.23 9.11 16.62
C VAL A 162 -27.66 8.90 15.19
N SER A 163 -28.25 8.08 14.32
CA SER A 163 -29.38 8.38 13.41
C SER A 163 -29.18 9.72 12.69
N GLY A 164 -29.20 9.87 11.37
CA GLY A 164 -29.47 9.04 10.21
C GLY A 164 -29.32 9.98 8.99
N LEU A 165 -29.04 9.43 7.81
CA LEU A 165 -29.93 9.40 6.65
C LEU A 165 -29.73 10.51 5.60
N ASP A 166 -29.75 10.03 4.35
CA ASP A 166 -30.05 10.73 3.10
C ASP A 166 -29.00 11.68 2.47
N SER A 167 -28.32 11.16 1.42
CA SER A 167 -28.18 11.87 0.14
C SER A 167 -27.64 10.91 -0.93
N LEU A 168 -28.56 10.26 -1.63
CA LEU A 168 -28.34 9.64 -2.93
C LEU A 168 -28.56 10.67 -4.04
N ASN A 169 -27.92 10.44 -5.20
CA ASN A 169 -28.08 11.05 -6.53
C ASN A 169 -26.93 11.99 -6.93
N HIS A 170 -26.39 11.96 -8.15
CA HIS A 170 -26.58 11.12 -9.33
C HIS A 170 -25.47 11.58 -10.29
N LEU A 171 -24.52 10.73 -10.67
CA LEU A 171 -23.77 10.99 -11.90
C LEU A 171 -23.08 9.74 -12.47
N MET A 172 -23.75 8.60 -12.62
CA MET A 172 -23.18 7.45 -13.36
C MET A 172 -24.20 6.71 -14.22
N LEU A 173 -25.06 7.46 -14.91
CA LEU A 173 -25.91 6.95 -16.00
C LEU A 173 -25.84 7.92 -17.19
N GLY A 174 -24.71 7.92 -17.88
CA GLY A 174 -24.49 8.84 -19.01
C GLY A 174 -23.50 8.40 -20.08
N LEU A 175 -22.86 7.23 -19.96
CA LEU A 175 -21.91 6.74 -20.98
C LEU A 175 -22.10 5.25 -21.30
N SER A 176 -23.36 4.79 -21.35
CA SER A 176 -23.70 3.44 -21.85
C SER A 176 -24.73 3.45 -22.99
N LEU A 177 -25.09 4.63 -23.52
CA LEU A 177 -26.02 4.76 -24.65
C LEU A 177 -25.37 5.24 -25.96
N VAL A 178 -24.07 5.56 -25.99
CA VAL A 178 -23.40 6.02 -27.23
C VAL A 178 -22.89 4.87 -28.10
N LEU A 179 -22.81 3.63 -27.60
CA LEU A 179 -22.33 2.48 -28.38
C LEU A 179 -23.44 1.52 -28.89
N ALA A 180 -24.73 1.84 -28.63
CA ALA A 180 -25.86 1.07 -29.18
C ALA A 180 -26.43 1.67 -30.48
N ALA A 181 -26.01 2.88 -30.88
CA ALA A 181 -26.48 3.55 -32.10
C ALA A 181 -25.63 3.27 -33.36
N LEU A 182 -24.50 2.56 -33.23
CA LEU A 182 -23.60 2.27 -34.37
C LEU A 182 -23.82 0.90 -35.03
N PHE A 183 -24.72 0.05 -34.51
CA PHE A 183 -24.98 -1.29 -35.05
C PHE A 183 -26.40 -1.51 -35.61
N VAL A 184 -27.13 -0.44 -35.95
CA VAL A 184 -28.40 -0.54 -36.71
C VAL A 184 -28.23 -0.09 -38.16
N ARG A 185 -27.01 0.24 -38.62
CA ARG A 185 -26.75 0.50 -40.04
C ARG A 185 -25.39 -0.01 -40.48
N VAL A 186 -25.23 -1.34 -40.58
CA VAL A 186 -24.56 -2.06 -41.69
C VAL A 186 -25.19 -3.43 -41.78
#